data_AF-A0A3D8I8W4-F1
#
_entry.id   AF-A0A3D8I8W4-F1
#
_cell.length_a   1.000
_cell.length_b   1.000
_cell.length_c   1.000
_cell.angle_alpha   90.00
_cell.angle_beta   90.00
_cell.angle_gamma   90.00
#
_symmetry.space_group_name_H-M   'P 1'
#
loop_
_entity.id
_entity.type
_entity.pdbx_description
1 polymer ?
#
loop_
_entity_poly.entity_id
_entity_poly.type
_entity_poly.pdbx_seq_one_letter_code
_entity_poly.pdbx_strand_id
1 'polypeptide(L)'
;MEYLYAPWRSGYFKDKSTECVFCAISKGDSPLNTKSQPLFEGRGDSAVLQKSDFTNRVFYRNDKVFCVMNKFPYTPGHFLIIPHTHIPSPELLDVEIWLQMQRIAQKGVALLKEFGAQGVNLGMNIERAGGAGIPEHLHLHLIPRFIGDTNFFTTIGDSRAYGVDFDEIFQRIYELSQKHLR
;
A
#
# COMPACT_ATOMS: atom_id res chain seq x y z
N MET A 1 0.69 15.97 -15.44
CA MET A 1 0.95 15.40 -14.10
C MET A 1 2.41 15.69 -13.74
N GLU A 2 2.76 16.97 -13.56
CA GLU A 2 4.18 17.42 -13.46
C GLU A 2 4.59 18.00 -12.09
N TYR A 3 3.66 18.19 -11.14
CA TYR A 3 3.96 18.97 -9.92
C TYR A 3 3.58 18.26 -8.61
N LEU A 4 4.21 17.12 -8.35
CA LEU A 4 4.20 16.45 -7.04
C LEU A 4 5.64 16.39 -6.52
N TYR A 5 6.00 17.18 -5.50
CA TYR A 5 7.31 17.06 -4.85
C TYR A 5 7.30 15.88 -3.87
N ALA A 6 7.56 14.70 -4.41
CA ALA A 6 7.85 13.49 -3.65
C ALA A 6 9.04 12.81 -4.35
N PRO A 7 10.29 13.08 -3.90
CA PRO A 7 11.50 12.79 -4.68
C PRO A 7 11.65 11.32 -5.10
N TRP A 8 11.08 10.37 -4.33
CA TRP A 8 11.03 8.94 -4.68
C TRP A 8 10.12 8.61 -5.88
N ARG A 9 9.27 9.54 -6.33
CA ARG A 9 8.41 9.39 -7.52
C ARG A 9 9.16 9.52 -8.84
N SER A 10 10.34 10.15 -8.84
CA SER A 10 11.14 10.39 -10.05
C SER A 10 11.57 9.11 -10.79
N GLY A 11 11.71 7.98 -10.08
CA GLY A 11 12.04 6.69 -10.68
C GLY A 11 10.98 6.12 -11.62
N TYR A 12 9.71 6.54 -11.48
CA TYR A 12 8.59 6.03 -12.29
C TYR A 12 8.65 6.45 -13.77
N PHE A 13 9.23 7.61 -14.05
CA PHE A 13 9.37 8.07 -15.43
C PHE A 13 10.46 7.32 -16.20
N LYS A 14 11.33 6.57 -15.49
CA LYS A 14 12.52 5.96 -16.06
C LYS A 14 12.40 4.45 -16.25
N ASP A 15 11.70 3.75 -15.34
CA ASP A 15 11.58 2.29 -15.38
C ASP A 15 10.11 1.86 -15.25
N LYS A 16 9.48 1.48 -16.36
CA LYS A 16 8.25 0.69 -16.33
C LYS A 16 8.62 -0.78 -16.55
N SER A 17 8.55 -1.60 -15.50
CA SER A 17 8.64 -3.05 -15.66
C SER A 17 7.41 -3.54 -16.43
N THR A 18 7.61 -4.49 -17.34
CA THR A 18 6.52 -5.15 -18.08
C THR A 18 5.81 -6.21 -17.24
N GLU A 19 6.39 -6.61 -16.10
CA GLU A 19 5.82 -7.59 -15.17
C GLU A 19 5.01 -6.94 -14.05
N CYS A 20 4.01 -7.68 -13.55
CA CYS A 20 3.17 -7.29 -12.43
C CYS A 20 4.00 -7.17 -11.14
N VAL A 21 4.09 -5.93 -10.63
CA VAL A 21 4.85 -5.61 -9.41
C VAL A 21 4.38 -6.40 -8.18
N PHE A 22 3.08 -6.67 -8.07
CA PHE A 22 2.52 -7.41 -6.94
C PHE A 22 2.90 -8.88 -6.97
N CYS A 23 3.02 -9.48 -8.16
CA CYS A 23 3.54 -10.84 -8.31
C CYS A 23 5.01 -10.95 -7.91
N ALA A 24 5.83 -9.97 -8.30
CA ALA A 24 7.23 -9.92 -7.89
C ALA A 24 7.35 -9.80 -6.35
N ILE A 25 6.60 -8.88 -5.73
CA ILE A 25 6.56 -8.75 -4.25
C ILE A 25 6.05 -10.04 -3.60
N SER A 26 5.03 -10.68 -4.19
CA SER A 26 4.47 -11.94 -3.67
C SER A 26 5.52 -13.05 -3.64
N LYS A 27 6.38 -13.14 -4.66
CA LYS A 27 7.48 -14.11 -4.78
C LYS A 27 8.71 -13.77 -3.92
N GLY A 28 8.74 -12.58 -3.30
CA GLY A 28 9.87 -12.12 -2.49
C GLY A 28 10.91 -11.33 -3.28
N ASP A 29 10.62 -10.95 -4.53
CA ASP A 29 11.48 -10.10 -5.34
C ASP A 29 11.33 -8.63 -4.94
N SER A 30 12.36 -7.82 -5.21
CA SER A 30 12.31 -6.36 -5.06
C SER A 30 12.26 -5.72 -6.45
N PRO A 31 11.07 -5.65 -7.08
CA PRO A 31 10.93 -5.09 -8.45
C PRO A 31 11.27 -3.59 -8.51
N LEU A 32 11.36 -2.94 -7.35
CA LEU A 32 11.72 -1.53 -7.27
C LEU A 32 13.23 -1.41 -7.09
N ASN A 33 13.90 -0.78 -8.06
CA ASN A 33 15.28 -0.31 -7.95
C ASN A 33 15.32 0.94 -7.05
N THR A 34 14.99 0.78 -5.78
CA THR A 34 15.10 1.84 -4.79
C THR A 34 16.55 1.88 -4.31
N LYS A 35 17.31 2.90 -4.74
CA LYS A 35 18.61 3.24 -4.14
C LYS A 35 18.53 3.54 -2.63
N SER A 36 17.32 3.68 -2.08
CA SER A 36 17.09 3.73 -0.64
C SER A 36 17.17 2.33 -0.05
N GLN A 37 18.29 2.03 0.61
CA GLN A 37 18.37 0.89 1.52
C GLN A 37 17.25 1.00 2.57
N PRO A 38 16.64 -0.12 3.02
CA PRO A 38 15.68 -0.06 4.10
C PRO A 38 16.36 0.53 5.34
N LEU A 39 15.86 1.67 5.84
CA LEU A 39 16.28 2.25 7.12
C LEU A 39 15.86 1.38 8.33
N PHE A 40 15.06 0.35 8.07
CA PHE A 40 14.49 -0.53 9.06
C PHE A 40 14.76 -2.00 8.72
N GLU A 41 15.61 -2.65 9.52
CA GLU A 41 15.68 -4.10 9.60
C GLU A 41 14.72 -4.53 10.71
N GLY A 42 13.49 -4.89 10.35
CA GLY A 42 12.50 -5.30 11.32
C GLY A 42 12.99 -6.48 12.17
N ARG A 43 12.71 -6.45 13.48
CA ARG A 43 12.84 -7.64 14.32
C ARG A 43 11.73 -8.60 13.88
N GLY A 44 12.12 -9.60 13.10
CA GLY A 44 11.24 -10.59 12.50
C GLY A 44 10.67 -11.56 13.53
N ASP A 45 9.75 -11.09 14.37
CA ASP A 45 9.05 -11.92 15.35
C ASP A 45 7.80 -12.60 14.74
N SER A 46 7.60 -12.50 13.43
CA SER A 46 6.56 -13.26 12.71
C SER A 46 7.23 -14.06 11.60
N ALA A 47 7.11 -15.38 11.65
CA ALA A 47 7.78 -16.35 10.78
C ALA A 47 7.46 -16.25 9.27
N VAL A 48 6.74 -15.20 8.82
CA VAL A 48 6.19 -15.06 7.48
C VAL A 48 6.79 -13.90 6.67
N LEU A 49 7.28 -12.84 7.32
CA LEU A 49 7.85 -11.68 6.62
C LEU A 49 9.29 -11.95 6.18
N GLN A 50 9.61 -11.61 4.94
CA GLN A 50 10.92 -11.80 4.32
C GLN A 50 11.76 -10.52 4.39
N LYS A 51 13.08 -10.59 4.19
CA LYS A 51 13.93 -9.39 4.15
C LYS A 51 13.50 -8.40 3.05
N SER A 52 13.08 -8.93 1.90
CA SER A 52 12.58 -8.14 0.77
C SER A 52 11.24 -7.45 1.05
N ASP A 53 10.46 -7.93 2.01
CA ASP A 53 9.20 -7.27 2.41
C ASP A 53 9.46 -5.86 2.91
N PHE A 54 10.49 -5.65 3.74
CA PHE A 54 10.85 -4.32 4.23
C PHE A 54 11.32 -3.39 3.11
N THR A 55 12.09 -3.91 2.15
CA THR A 55 12.49 -3.14 0.96
C THR A 55 11.27 -2.69 0.15
N ASN A 56 10.26 -3.56 0.01
CA ASN A 56 9.02 -3.28 -0.69
C ASN A 56 7.97 -2.54 0.17
N ARG A 57 8.27 -2.27 1.45
CA ARG A 57 7.35 -1.66 2.41
C ARG A 57 6.07 -2.48 2.63
N VAL A 58 6.23 -3.81 2.62
CA VAL A 58 5.26 -4.79 3.09
C VAL A 58 5.37 -4.89 4.61
N PHE A 59 4.26 -4.74 5.32
CA PHE A 59 4.22 -4.70 6.80
C PHE A 59 3.38 -5.83 7.41
N TYR A 60 2.71 -6.61 6.58
CA TYR A 60 1.92 -7.78 6.98
C TYR A 60 1.84 -8.77 5.82
N ARG A 61 1.92 -10.06 6.12
CA ARG A 61 1.81 -11.15 5.16
C ARG A 61 1.26 -12.40 5.85
N ASN A 62 0.42 -13.14 5.15
CA ASN A 62 0.07 -14.52 5.51
C ASN A 62 0.12 -15.41 4.26
N ASP A 63 -0.55 -16.55 4.30
CA ASP A 63 -0.64 -17.54 3.20
C ASP A 63 -1.52 -17.09 2.03
N LYS A 64 -2.44 -16.14 2.23
CA LYS A 64 -3.46 -15.72 1.24
C LYS A 64 -3.25 -14.30 0.71
N VAL A 65 -2.78 -13.39 1.56
CA VAL A 65 -2.70 -11.96 1.28
C VAL A 65 -1.46 -11.34 1.92
N PHE A 66 -1.06 -10.18 1.39
CA PHE A 66 -0.10 -9.29 2.02
C PHE A 66 -0.60 -7.85 2.02
N CYS A 67 -0.08 -7.03 2.94
CA CYS A 67 -0.35 -5.60 3.00
C CYS A 67 0.91 -4.81 2.74
N VAL A 68 0.81 -3.83 1.86
CA VAL A 68 1.95 -3.03 1.40
C VAL A 68 1.58 -1.55 1.37
N MET A 69 2.48 -0.68 1.80
CA MET A 69 2.24 0.75 1.65
C MET A 69 2.19 1.15 0.19
N ASN A 70 1.24 2.01 -0.18
CA ASN A 70 1.19 2.53 -1.53
C ASN A 70 2.36 3.50 -1.72
N LYS A 71 3.22 3.23 -2.72
CA LYS A 71 4.35 4.09 -3.10
C LYS A 71 3.92 5.51 -3.48
N PHE A 72 2.69 5.65 -3.99
CA PHE A 72 2.07 6.92 -4.36
C PHE A 72 0.83 7.16 -3.49
N PRO A 73 1.04 7.43 -2.20
CA PRO A 73 -0.07 7.56 -1.27
C PRO A 73 -0.93 8.79 -1.60
N TYR A 74 -2.25 8.70 -1.38
CA TYR A 74 -3.11 9.87 -1.37
C TYR A 74 -2.84 10.65 -0.08
N THR A 75 -2.78 9.96 1.05
CA THR A 75 -2.51 10.53 2.38
C THR A 75 -1.50 9.64 3.12
N PRO A 76 -0.77 10.19 4.10
CA PRO A 76 0.13 9.40 4.95
C PRO A 76 -0.59 8.18 5.55
N GLY A 77 0.01 7.00 5.41
CA GLY A 77 -0.57 5.74 5.88
C GLY A 77 -1.47 5.02 4.87
N HIS A 78 -1.58 5.51 3.62
CA HIS A 78 -2.27 4.77 2.56
C HIS A 78 -1.56 3.44 2.27
N PHE A 79 -2.28 2.34 2.45
CA PHE A 79 -1.80 1.01 2.10
C PHE A 79 -2.82 0.20 1.29
N LEU A 80 -2.33 -0.90 0.74
CA LEU A 80 -3.08 -1.85 -0.09
C LEU A 80 -3.13 -3.20 0.62
N ILE A 81 -4.23 -3.93 0.47
CA ILE A 81 -4.34 -5.36 0.75
C ILE A 81 -4.41 -6.10 -0.59
N ILE A 82 -3.53 -7.08 -0.78
CA ILE A 82 -3.31 -7.71 -2.07
C ILE A 82 -3.32 -9.23 -1.89
N PRO A 83 -4.16 -9.97 -2.65
CA PRO A 83 -4.09 -11.42 -2.68
C PRO A 83 -2.83 -11.89 -3.40
N HIS A 84 -2.25 -13.01 -2.97
CA HIS A 84 -1.13 -13.63 -3.69
C HIS A 84 -1.51 -14.07 -5.09
N THR A 85 -2.78 -14.43 -5.30
CA THR A 85 -3.32 -14.82 -6.60
C THR A 85 -3.43 -13.63 -7.55
N HIS A 86 -2.86 -13.78 -8.75
CA HIS A 86 -2.94 -12.79 -9.82
C HIS A 86 -4.30 -12.91 -10.54
N ILE A 87 -5.25 -12.07 -10.14
CA ILE A 87 -6.54 -11.94 -10.82
C ILE A 87 -6.95 -10.46 -10.91
N PRO A 88 -7.68 -10.05 -11.95
CA PRO A 88 -8.03 -8.65 -12.16
C PRO A 88 -9.21 -8.16 -11.30
N SER A 89 -10.05 -9.08 -10.82
CA SER A 89 -11.40 -8.73 -10.38
C SER A 89 -11.94 -9.67 -9.30
N PRO A 90 -12.76 -9.19 -8.34
CA PRO A 90 -13.20 -9.98 -7.19
C PRO A 90 -14.15 -11.12 -7.54
N GLU A 91 -14.88 -11.08 -8.65
CA GLU A 91 -15.77 -12.18 -9.08
C GLU A 91 -15.00 -13.45 -9.46
N LEU A 92 -13.70 -13.34 -9.71
CA LEU A 92 -12.80 -14.46 -9.99
C LEU A 92 -12.06 -14.95 -8.74
N LEU A 93 -12.24 -14.27 -7.59
CA LEU A 93 -11.50 -14.56 -6.37
C LEU A 93 -12.17 -15.69 -5.59
N ASP A 94 -11.35 -16.60 -5.07
CA ASP A 94 -11.81 -17.58 -4.10
C ASP A 94 -12.42 -16.88 -2.87
N VAL A 95 -13.57 -17.40 -2.42
CA VAL A 95 -14.35 -16.79 -1.33
C VAL A 95 -13.57 -16.72 -0.02
N GLU A 96 -12.69 -17.69 0.26
CA GLU A 96 -11.89 -17.66 1.47
C GLU A 96 -10.83 -16.55 1.43
N ILE A 97 -10.23 -16.30 0.26
CA ILE A 97 -9.29 -15.20 0.08
C ILE A 97 -10.02 -13.87 0.21
N TRP A 98 -11.21 -13.74 -0.40
CA TRP A 98 -12.06 -12.56 -0.24
C TRP A 98 -12.37 -12.27 1.22
N LEU A 99 -12.84 -13.27 1.98
CA LEU A 99 -13.14 -13.12 3.41
C LEU A 99 -11.89 -12.74 4.22
N GLN A 100 -10.72 -13.28 3.87
CA GLN A 100 -9.47 -12.91 4.52
C GLN A 100 -9.10 -11.44 4.23
N MET A 101 -9.23 -10.98 2.98
CA MET A 101 -9.02 -9.57 2.63
C MET A 101 -9.93 -8.65 3.45
N GLN A 102 -11.23 -8.98 3.54
CA GLN A 102 -12.20 -8.17 4.28
C GLN A 102 -11.92 -8.16 5.79
N ARG A 103 -11.50 -9.29 6.37
CA ARG A 103 -11.08 -9.38 7.77
C ARG A 103 -9.88 -8.47 8.07
N ILE A 104 -8.87 -8.50 7.20
CA ILE A 104 -7.71 -7.62 7.33
C ILE A 104 -8.11 -6.15 7.11
N ALA A 105 -9.03 -5.86 6.18
CA ALA A 105 -9.54 -4.52 5.97
C ALA A 105 -10.23 -3.96 7.22
N GLN A 106 -11.09 -4.76 7.88
CA GLN A 106 -11.74 -4.38 9.13
C GLN A 106 -10.72 -4.02 10.23
N LYS A 107 -9.72 -4.88 10.44
CA LYS A 107 -8.63 -4.61 11.38
C LYS A 107 -7.79 -3.39 10.96
N GLY A 108 -7.57 -3.22 9.67
CA GLY A 108 -6.86 -2.09 9.07
C GLY A 108 -7.54 -0.75 9.33
N VAL A 109 -8.88 -0.70 9.40
CA VAL A 109 -9.60 0.52 9.82
C VAL A 109 -9.28 0.88 11.26
N ALA A 110 -9.25 -0.10 12.18
CA ALA A 110 -8.89 0.15 13.57
C ALA A 110 -7.44 0.63 13.70
N LEU A 111 -6.52 0.01 12.95
CA LEU A 111 -5.12 0.41 12.84
C LEU A 111 -5.00 1.87 12.39
N LEU A 112 -5.67 2.26 11.30
CA LEU A 112 -5.61 3.63 10.79
C LEU A 112 -6.23 4.68 11.72
N LYS A 113 -7.25 4.30 12.49
CA LYS A 113 -7.79 5.18 13.54
C LYS A 113 -6.78 5.42 14.66
N GLU A 114 -6.06 4.38 15.10
CA GLU A 114 -4.99 4.54 16.09
C GLU A 114 -3.77 5.29 15.53
N PHE A 115 -3.52 5.17 14.22
CA PHE A 115 -2.54 5.99 13.51
C PHE A 115 -2.89 7.49 13.52
N GLY A 116 -4.16 7.84 13.76
CA GLY A 116 -4.64 9.22 13.88
C GLY A 116 -5.64 9.64 12.80
N ALA A 117 -6.08 8.71 11.93
CA ALA A 117 -7.08 9.02 10.91
C ALA A 117 -8.44 9.35 11.54
N GLN A 118 -9.07 10.42 11.06
CA GLN A 118 -10.42 10.84 11.49
C GLN A 118 -11.52 10.20 10.63
N GLY A 119 -11.15 9.60 9.51
CA GLY A 119 -11.99 8.77 8.66
C GLY A 119 -11.14 7.83 7.82
N VAL A 120 -11.75 6.85 7.14
CA VAL A 120 -11.04 5.93 6.24
C VAL A 120 -11.90 5.70 5.01
N ASN A 121 -11.31 5.84 3.82
CA ASN A 121 -11.91 5.35 2.58
C ASN A 121 -11.36 3.95 2.29
N LEU A 122 -12.26 3.04 1.90
CA LEU A 122 -11.92 1.72 1.42
C LEU A 122 -12.51 1.54 0.02
N GLY A 123 -11.75 0.95 -0.90
CA GLY A 123 -12.24 0.74 -2.26
C GLY A 123 -11.28 -0.04 -3.14
N MET A 124 -11.84 -0.68 -4.17
CA MET A 124 -11.10 -1.33 -5.24
C MET A 124 -11.50 -0.67 -6.54
N ASN A 125 -10.50 -0.43 -7.40
CA ASN A 125 -10.75 -0.06 -8.78
C ASN A 125 -10.67 -1.33 -9.62
N ILE A 126 -11.71 -1.60 -10.41
CA ILE A 126 -11.82 -2.83 -11.19
C ILE A 126 -11.56 -2.51 -12.66
N GLU A 127 -10.55 -3.18 -13.22
CA GLU A 127 -10.08 -2.99 -14.59
C GLU A 127 -9.67 -1.54 -14.95
N ARG A 128 -9.27 -1.31 -16.20
CA ARG A 128 -8.83 0.01 -16.68
C ARG A 128 -9.94 1.06 -16.58
N ALA A 129 -11.16 0.68 -16.92
CA ALA A 129 -12.30 1.61 -16.91
C ALA A 129 -12.68 2.06 -15.50
N GLY A 130 -12.49 1.20 -14.48
CA GLY A 130 -12.64 1.56 -13.08
C GLY A 130 -11.47 2.37 -12.50
N GLY A 131 -10.43 2.64 -13.30
CA GLY A 131 -9.27 3.42 -12.88
C GLY A 131 -8.22 2.62 -12.11
N ALA A 132 -8.12 1.30 -12.33
CA ALA A 132 -7.08 0.49 -11.71
C ALA A 132 -5.69 0.87 -12.27
N GLY A 133 -4.74 1.17 -11.38
CA GLY A 133 -3.36 1.46 -11.77
C GLY A 133 -2.60 0.21 -12.26
N ILE A 134 -2.97 -0.96 -11.74
CA ILE A 134 -2.51 -2.30 -12.14
C ILE A 134 -3.78 -3.12 -12.42
N PRO A 135 -4.35 -3.01 -13.63
CA PRO A 135 -5.66 -3.60 -13.95
C PRO A 135 -5.73 -5.12 -13.83
N GLU A 136 -4.61 -5.80 -14.02
CA GLU A 136 -4.51 -7.25 -14.04
C GLU A 136 -4.48 -7.91 -12.65
N HIS A 137 -4.22 -7.12 -11.59
CA HIS A 137 -4.06 -7.66 -10.23
C HIS A 137 -4.83 -6.83 -9.20
N LEU A 138 -5.88 -7.44 -8.64
CA LEU A 138 -6.78 -6.90 -7.65
C LEU A 138 -6.05 -6.38 -6.40
N HIS A 139 -6.45 -5.22 -5.92
CA HIS A 139 -5.90 -4.62 -4.71
C HIS A 139 -6.94 -3.73 -4.01
N LEU A 140 -7.10 -3.92 -2.71
CA LEU A 140 -8.00 -3.11 -1.87
C LEU A 140 -7.23 -1.94 -1.27
N HIS A 141 -7.67 -0.72 -1.56
CA HIS A 141 -7.12 0.48 -0.95
C HIS A 141 -7.71 0.71 0.44
N LEU A 142 -6.85 1.11 1.38
CA LEU A 142 -7.23 1.74 2.64
C LEU A 142 -6.55 3.10 2.73
N ILE A 143 -7.35 4.16 2.68
CA ILE A 143 -6.88 5.54 2.61
C ILE A 143 -7.33 6.26 3.88
N PRO A 144 -6.42 6.57 4.82
CA PRO A 144 -6.75 7.36 6.00
C PRO A 144 -7.11 8.79 5.58
N ARG A 145 -8.12 9.37 6.21
CA ARG A 145 -8.62 10.71 5.92
C ARG A 145 -8.49 11.61 7.13
N PHE A 146 -8.16 12.87 6.87
CA PHE A 146 -8.04 13.90 7.89
C PHE A 146 -8.90 15.09 7.46
N ILE A 147 -9.52 15.77 8.43
CA ILE A 147 -10.33 16.96 8.12
C ILE A 147 -9.41 18.00 7.49
N GLY A 148 -9.74 18.44 6.27
CA GLY A 148 -8.93 19.40 5.52
C GLY A 148 -7.71 18.82 4.81
N ASP A 149 -7.61 17.50 4.66
CA ASP A 149 -6.52 16.84 3.89
C ASP A 149 -6.53 17.15 2.38
N THR A 150 -7.58 17.79 1.91
CA THR A 150 -7.72 18.34 0.56
C THR A 150 -8.06 19.82 0.70
N ASN A 151 -7.24 20.68 0.11
CA ASN A 151 -7.37 22.14 0.20
C ASN A 151 -7.14 22.79 -1.18
N PHE A 152 -7.03 24.12 -1.20
CA PHE A 152 -6.83 24.89 -2.44
C PHE A 152 -5.61 24.43 -3.25
N PHE A 153 -4.54 23.97 -2.59
CA PHE A 153 -3.33 23.51 -3.27
C PHE A 153 -3.59 22.28 -4.15
N THR A 154 -4.47 21.38 -3.68
CA THR A 154 -4.88 20.18 -4.43
C THR A 154 -5.98 20.45 -5.45
N THR A 155 -6.89 21.37 -5.17
CA THR A 155 -8.07 21.61 -6.03
C THR A 155 -7.79 22.62 -7.13
N ILE A 156 -7.02 23.67 -6.84
CA ILE A 156 -6.71 24.76 -7.77
C ILE A 156 -5.29 24.59 -8.32
N GLY A 157 -4.36 24.15 -7.47
CA GLY A 157 -2.95 24.00 -7.83
C GLY A 157 -2.61 22.65 -8.49
N ASP A 158 -3.58 21.75 -8.67
CA ASP A 158 -3.40 20.38 -9.19
C ASP A 158 -2.22 19.63 -8.55
N SER A 159 -1.94 19.94 -7.27
CA SER A 159 -0.73 19.52 -6.57
C SER A 159 -1.07 19.00 -5.18
N ARG A 160 -0.37 17.96 -4.72
CA ARG A 160 -0.56 17.43 -3.36
C ARG A 160 0.73 17.52 -2.56
N ALA A 161 0.65 18.11 -1.38
CA ALA A 161 1.75 18.11 -0.43
C ALA A 161 1.79 16.75 0.29
N TYR A 162 2.99 16.17 0.39
CA TYR A 162 3.28 15.04 1.26
C TYR A 162 4.45 15.43 2.16
N GLY A 163 4.12 16.05 3.30
CA GLY A 163 5.09 16.73 4.17
C GLY A 163 5.70 15.85 5.26
N VAL A 164 5.62 14.53 5.13
CA VAL A 164 6.14 13.57 6.13
C VAL A 164 7.10 12.60 5.45
N ASP A 165 8.03 12.04 6.23
CA ASP A 165 8.95 11.03 5.74
C ASP A 165 8.21 9.70 5.49
N PHE A 166 8.39 9.12 4.30
CA PHE A 166 7.67 7.92 3.90
C PHE A 166 8.04 6.68 4.74
N ASP A 167 9.30 6.59 5.17
CA ASP A 167 9.84 5.45 5.90
C ASP A 167 9.49 5.53 7.38
N GLU A 168 9.44 6.73 7.95
CA GLU A 168 8.87 6.94 9.29
C GLU A 168 7.39 6.54 9.35
N ILE A 169 6.60 6.88 8.32
CA ILE A 169 5.21 6.44 8.24
C ILE A 169 5.13 4.91 8.13
N PHE A 170 5.98 4.29 7.30
CA PHE A 170 6.04 2.83 7.21
C PHE A 170 6.35 2.18 8.54
N GLN A 171 7.34 2.70 9.26
CA GLN A 171 7.71 2.20 10.57
C GLN A 171 6.53 2.26 11.54
N ARG A 172 5.82 3.39 11.56
CA ARG A 172 4.65 3.56 12.41
C ARG A 172 3.52 2.59 12.07
N ILE A 173 3.25 2.37 10.78
CA ILE A 173 2.24 1.41 10.31
C ILE A 173 2.65 -0.01 10.67
N TYR A 174 3.93 -0.38 10.51
CA TYR A 174 4.45 -1.69 10.89
C TYR A 174 4.28 -1.96 12.40
N GLU A 175 4.61 -1.00 13.26
CA GLU A 175 4.43 -1.13 14.71
C GLU A 175 2.96 -1.36 15.07
N LEU A 176 2.05 -0.57 14.50
CA LEU A 176 0.62 -0.71 14.73
C LEU A 176 0.08 -2.03 14.16
N SER A 177 0.65 -2.53 13.05
CA SER A 177 0.20 -3.81 12.48
C SER A 177 0.51 -4.99 13.39
N GLN A 178 1.58 -4.92 14.20
CA GLN A 178 1.89 -5.97 15.18
C GLN A 178 0.80 -6.10 16.26
N LYS A 179 0.11 -5.00 16.55
CA LYS A 179 -1.00 -4.96 17.52
C LYS A 179 -2.35 -5.34 16.88
N HIS A 180 -2.63 -4.85 15.68
CA HIS A 180 -3.97 -4.94 15.09
C HIS A 180 -4.15 -6.11 14.13
N LEU A 181 -3.11 -6.49 13.38
CA LEU A 181 -3.24 -7.47 12.29
C LEU A 181 -2.80 -8.89 12.67
N ARG A 182 -2.01 -9.04 13.73
CA ARG A 182 -1.71 -10.34 14.34
C ARG A 182 -2.97 -10.98 14.95
#